data_AF-A0A8H4EJD2-F1
#
_entry.id   AF-A0A8H4EJD2-F1
#
_cell.length_a   1.000
_cell.length_b   1.000
_cell.length_c   1.000
_cell.angle_alpha   90.00
_cell.angle_beta   90.00
_cell.angle_gamma   90.00
#
_symmetry.space_group_name_H-M   'P 1'
#
loop_
_entity.id
_entity.type
_entity.pdbx_description
1 polymer ?
#
loop_
_entity_poly.entity_id
_entity_poly.type
_entity_poly.pdbx_seq_one_letter_code
_entity_poly.pdbx_strand_id
1 'polypeptide(L)'
;MIPLPNECYHIIFNNFRSDYKNLFSYALVNRQWCRIVIPILWNDPNHHFKDKRLIKIFLLTLNAEEQALLIPFKITLPNQSKPLFEYTSYITSVNNCLDVGIRNFLGYKTGCALENIVKCSLIVMFLRTSKKLRHLSLNEVICNQLIFVSLCENATITSMRLHNISDDFKSKAIDALVKILYKNFTLTSLDLHVE
;
A
#
# COMPACT_ATOMS: atom_id res chain seq x y z
N MET A 1 -21.65 31.82 -16.15
CA MET A 1 -21.73 30.40 -15.75
C MET A 1 -21.25 30.28 -14.32
N ILE A 2 -22.06 29.75 -13.41
CA ILE A 2 -21.62 29.45 -12.05
C ILE A 2 -20.86 28.12 -12.10
N PRO A 3 -19.58 28.05 -11.73
CA PRO A 3 -18.84 26.80 -11.70
C PRO A 3 -19.48 25.86 -10.66
N LEU A 4 -19.59 24.59 -11.00
CA LEU A 4 -20.10 23.58 -10.07
C LEU A 4 -19.15 23.47 -8.87
N PRO A 5 -19.66 23.39 -7.62
CA PRO A 5 -18.81 23.18 -6.44
C PRO A 5 -18.03 21.86 -6.51
N ASN A 6 -16.91 21.79 -5.77
CA ASN A 6 -16.03 20.63 -5.77
C ASN A 6 -16.70 19.39 -5.18
N GLU A 7 -17.60 19.60 -4.22
CA GLU A 7 -18.40 18.58 -3.57
C GLU A 7 -19.29 17.87 -4.60
N CYS A 8 -19.87 18.62 -5.53
CA CYS A 8 -20.68 18.05 -6.60
C CYS A 8 -19.83 17.22 -7.56
N TYR A 9 -18.65 17.71 -7.97
CA TYR A 9 -17.71 16.93 -8.78
C TYR A 9 -17.25 15.66 -8.07
N HIS A 10 -16.95 15.74 -6.77
CA HIS A 10 -16.58 14.58 -5.98
C HIS A 10 -17.68 13.53 -5.96
N ILE A 11 -18.94 13.92 -5.75
CA ILE A 11 -20.08 13.00 -5.81
C ILE A 11 -20.17 12.37 -7.20
N ILE A 12 -20.11 13.16 -8.27
CA ILE A 12 -20.17 12.66 -9.65
C ILE A 12 -19.08 11.63 -9.90
N PHE A 13 -17.80 11.98 -9.68
CA PHE A 13 -16.69 11.07 -9.95
C PHE A 13 -16.68 9.84 -9.04
N ASN A 14 -17.09 9.98 -7.78
CA ASN A 14 -17.14 8.84 -6.86
C ASN A 14 -18.19 7.78 -7.27
N ASN A 15 -19.24 8.17 -8.02
CA ASN A 15 -20.16 7.20 -8.63
C ASN A 15 -19.49 6.34 -9.70
N PHE A 16 -18.39 6.80 -10.31
CA PHE A 16 -17.59 6.06 -11.28
C PHE A 16 -16.38 5.36 -10.65
N ARG A 17 -16.32 5.20 -9.32
CA ARG A 17 -15.16 4.60 -8.62
C ARG A 17 -14.72 3.23 -9.15
N SER A 18 -15.66 2.44 -9.68
CA SER A 18 -15.39 1.12 -10.26
C SER A 18 -14.93 1.19 -11.72
N ASP A 19 -15.18 2.31 -12.41
CA ASP A 19 -14.79 2.55 -13.80
C ASP A 19 -13.51 3.39 -13.86
N TYR A 20 -12.40 2.73 -13.54
CA TYR A 20 -11.09 3.36 -13.49
C TYR A 20 -10.64 3.95 -14.84
N LYS A 21 -11.10 3.40 -15.97
CA LYS A 21 -10.73 3.90 -17.31
C LYS A 21 -11.34 5.28 -17.55
N ASN A 22 -12.60 5.42 -17.19
CA ASN A 22 -13.29 6.70 -17.30
C ASN A 22 -12.76 7.71 -16.29
N LEU A 23 -12.51 7.31 -15.04
CA LEU A 23 -11.84 8.17 -14.06
C LEU A 23 -10.49 8.69 -14.55
N PHE A 24 -9.64 7.81 -15.08
CA PHE A 24 -8.36 8.25 -15.61
C PHE A 24 -8.53 9.29 -16.72
N SER A 25 -9.50 9.08 -17.61
CA SER A 25 -9.85 10.07 -18.64
C SER A 25 -10.31 11.41 -18.04
N TYR A 26 -11.12 11.38 -16.98
CA TYR A 26 -11.58 12.60 -16.28
C TYR A 26 -10.43 13.35 -15.61
N ALA A 27 -9.44 12.64 -15.07
CA ALA A 27 -8.26 13.27 -14.45
C ALA A 27 -7.42 14.08 -15.46
N LEU A 28 -7.53 13.79 -16.76
CA LEU A 28 -6.80 14.48 -17.83
C LEU A 28 -7.52 15.70 -18.39
N VAL A 29 -8.80 15.93 -18.03
CA VAL A 29 -9.61 17.01 -18.62
C VAL A 29 -9.09 18.39 -18.21
N ASN A 30 -8.87 18.62 -16.92
CA ASN A 30 -8.31 19.87 -16.40
C ASN A 30 -7.73 19.68 -14.99
N ARG A 31 -6.98 20.68 -14.51
CA ARG A 31 -6.33 20.66 -13.20
C ARG A 31 -7.31 20.46 -12.03
N GLN A 32 -8.52 20.99 -12.12
CA GLN A 32 -9.52 20.87 -11.06
C GLN A 32 -10.03 19.43 -10.93
N TRP A 33 -10.40 18.83 -12.06
CA TRP A 33 -10.85 17.44 -12.13
C TRP A 33 -9.75 16.49 -11.71
N CYS A 34 -8.51 16.73 -12.17
CA CYS A 34 -7.33 15.98 -11.74
C CYS A 34 -7.22 15.91 -10.20
N ARG A 35 -7.32 17.05 -9.51
CA ARG A 35 -7.18 17.11 -8.05
C ARG A 35 -8.26 16.34 -7.28
N ILE A 36 -9.46 16.22 -7.86
CA ILE A 36 -10.59 15.51 -7.23
C ILE A 36 -10.53 14.01 -7.57
N VAL A 37 -10.23 13.68 -8.82
CA VAL A 37 -10.26 12.31 -9.32
C VAL A 37 -9.08 11.49 -8.80
N ILE A 38 -7.88 12.07 -8.69
CA ILE A 38 -6.69 11.32 -8.25
C ILE A 38 -6.90 10.67 -6.86
N PRO A 39 -7.37 11.36 -5.81
CA PRO A 39 -7.68 10.70 -4.54
C PRO A 39 -8.70 9.56 -4.66
N ILE A 40 -9.72 9.68 -5.52
CA ILE A 40 -10.75 8.65 -5.74
C ILE A 40 -10.14 7.42 -6.43
N LEU A 41 -9.40 7.64 -7.52
CA LEU A 41 -8.76 6.60 -8.32
C LEU A 41 -7.76 5.77 -7.47
N TRP A 42 -7.03 6.45 -6.58
CA TRP A 42 -6.00 5.82 -5.75
C TRP A 42 -6.51 5.33 -4.40
N ASN A 43 -7.80 5.49 -4.10
CA ASN A 43 -8.38 5.07 -2.82
C ASN A 43 -8.34 3.55 -2.65
N ASP A 44 -8.64 2.80 -3.71
CA ASP A 44 -8.54 1.33 -3.73
C ASP A 44 -7.64 0.86 -4.90
N PRO A 45 -6.35 0.64 -4.64
CA PRO A 45 -5.41 0.21 -5.67
C PRO A 45 -5.51 -1.29 -5.99
N ASN A 46 -6.43 -2.07 -5.43
CA ASN A 46 -6.49 -3.53 -5.62
C ASN A 46 -6.47 -3.95 -7.11
N HIS A 47 -7.18 -3.21 -7.96
CA HIS A 47 -7.23 -3.45 -9.42
C HIS A 47 -5.98 -2.95 -10.16
N HIS A 48 -5.23 -2.04 -9.52
CA HIS A 48 -4.13 -1.31 -10.10
C HIS A 48 -2.77 -1.86 -9.66
N PHE A 49 -2.65 -2.50 -8.50
CA PHE A 49 -1.37 -2.98 -7.95
C PHE A 49 -0.56 -3.85 -8.91
N LYS A 50 -1.19 -4.50 -9.89
CA LYS A 50 -0.52 -5.27 -10.94
C LYS A 50 0.32 -4.41 -11.90
N ASP A 51 0.11 -3.09 -11.94
CA ASP A 51 0.84 -2.16 -12.80
C ASP A 51 2.18 -1.77 -12.19
N LYS A 52 3.27 -2.15 -12.87
CA LYS A 52 4.65 -1.82 -12.50
C LYS A 52 4.92 -0.31 -12.36
N ARG A 53 4.13 0.56 -13.00
CA ARG A 53 4.25 2.02 -12.87
C ARG A 53 3.90 2.50 -11.47
N LEU A 54 2.96 1.84 -10.80
CA LEU A 54 2.59 2.18 -9.42
C LEU A 54 3.70 1.78 -8.46
N ILE A 55 4.29 0.60 -8.67
CA ILE A 55 5.44 0.16 -7.87
C ILE A 55 6.58 1.17 -7.98
N LYS A 56 6.87 1.68 -9.19
CA LYS A 56 7.84 2.77 -9.36
C LYS A 56 7.49 4.02 -8.57
N ILE A 57 6.22 4.43 -8.56
CA ILE A 57 5.75 5.58 -7.78
C ILE A 57 5.95 5.32 -6.29
N PHE A 58 5.62 4.14 -5.78
CA PHE A 58 5.83 3.80 -4.37
C PHE A 58 7.31 3.74 -3.98
N LEU A 59 8.16 3.20 -4.86
CA LEU A 59 9.61 3.20 -4.65
C LEU A 59 10.20 4.62 -4.58
N LEU A 60 9.63 5.57 -5.33
CA LEU A 60 10.00 7.00 -5.26
C LEU A 60 9.59 7.68 -3.94
N THR A 61 8.64 7.10 -3.20
CA THR A 61 8.15 7.64 -1.92
C THR A 61 8.86 7.07 -0.69
N LEU A 62 9.81 6.15 -0.88
CA LEU A 62 10.59 5.57 0.21
C LEU A 62 11.50 6.61 0.86
N ASN A 63 11.60 6.58 2.18
CA ASN A 63 12.57 7.37 2.94
C ASN A 63 13.97 6.71 2.95
N ALA A 64 14.96 7.36 3.56
CA ALA A 64 16.33 6.84 3.58
C ALA A 64 16.46 5.47 4.29
N GLU A 65 15.69 5.24 5.36
CA GLU A 65 15.72 3.98 6.12
C GLU A 65 15.13 2.82 5.31
N GLU A 66 13.99 3.04 4.66
CA GLU A 66 13.33 2.07 3.78
C GLU A 66 14.17 1.78 2.53
N GLN A 67 14.82 2.80 1.97
CA GLN A 67 15.77 2.62 0.86
C GLN A 67 16.99 1.81 1.29
N ALA A 68 17.47 1.97 2.53
CA ALA A 68 18.61 1.23 3.04
C ALA A 68 18.38 -0.29 3.04
N LEU A 69 17.13 -0.75 3.19
CA LEU A 69 16.75 -2.17 3.07
C LEU A 69 17.02 -2.73 1.67
N LEU A 70 17.00 -1.87 0.65
CA LEU A 70 17.12 -2.25 -0.76
C LEU A 70 18.56 -2.16 -1.30
N ILE A 71 19.43 -1.36 -0.66
CA ILE A 71 20.82 -1.13 -1.08
C ILE A 71 21.63 -2.43 -1.22
N PRO A 72 21.59 -3.39 -0.26
CA PRO A 72 22.38 -4.62 -0.36
C PRO A 72 22.07 -5.46 -1.61
N PHE A 73 20.89 -5.28 -2.18
CA PHE A 73 20.37 -6.04 -3.31
C PHE A 73 20.59 -5.34 -4.65
N LYS A 74 21.27 -4.18 -4.66
CA LYS A 74 21.59 -3.41 -5.87
C LYS A 74 20.36 -3.09 -6.74
N ILE A 75 19.21 -2.86 -6.11
CA ILE A 75 17.98 -2.50 -6.82
C ILE A 75 18.14 -1.09 -7.38
N THR A 76 17.97 -0.93 -8.69
CA THR A 76 17.98 0.39 -9.32
C THR A 76 16.72 1.15 -8.94
N LEU A 77 16.82 2.05 -7.97
CA LEU A 77 15.73 2.95 -7.60
C LEU A 77 15.47 3.95 -8.75
N PRO A 78 14.20 4.31 -9.02
CA PRO A 78 13.91 5.32 -10.01
C PRO A 78 14.51 6.67 -9.58
N ASN A 79 15.32 7.31 -10.43
CA ASN A 79 15.98 8.58 -10.11
C ASN A 79 15.17 9.79 -10.62
N GLN A 80 13.89 9.88 -10.25
CA GLN A 80 12.96 10.92 -10.70
C GLN A 80 12.55 11.87 -9.58
N SER A 81 12.07 13.07 -9.96
CA SER A 81 11.51 14.05 -9.02
C SER A 81 10.32 13.48 -8.24
N LYS A 82 10.14 13.95 -7.00
CA LYS A 82 9.04 13.54 -6.11
C LYS A 82 7.69 13.57 -6.83
N PRO A 83 6.80 12.60 -6.58
CA PRO A 83 5.47 12.57 -7.19
C PRO A 83 4.68 13.85 -6.88
N LEU A 84 3.86 14.31 -7.82
CA LEU A 84 3.04 15.52 -7.65
C LEU A 84 2.01 15.41 -6.52
N PHE A 85 1.53 14.20 -6.26
CA PHE A 85 0.55 13.90 -5.24
C PHE A 85 1.14 12.94 -4.21
N GLU A 86 0.66 13.05 -2.98
CA GLU A 86 0.92 12.10 -1.89
C GLU A 86 0.08 10.82 -2.10
N TYR A 87 0.36 10.08 -3.18
CA TYR A 87 -0.45 8.93 -3.61
C TYR A 87 -0.66 7.89 -2.50
N THR A 88 0.36 7.65 -1.69
CA THR A 88 0.34 6.66 -0.61
C THR A 88 -0.65 7.05 0.49
N SER A 89 -0.89 8.36 0.70
CA SER A 89 -1.85 8.87 1.68
C SER A 89 -3.30 8.58 1.32
N TYR A 90 -3.59 8.29 0.05
CA TYR A 90 -4.94 7.96 -0.43
C TYR A 90 -5.28 6.48 -0.30
N ILE A 91 -4.27 5.62 -0.20
CA ILE A 91 -4.46 4.15 -0.20
C ILE A 91 -5.21 3.70 1.05
N THR A 92 -6.32 2.98 0.84
CA THR A 92 -7.14 2.43 1.93
C THR A 92 -6.94 0.94 2.19
N SER A 93 -6.40 0.21 1.22
CA SER A 93 -6.22 -1.23 1.29
C SER A 93 -4.92 -1.63 0.62
N VAL A 94 -4.15 -2.50 1.27
CA VAL A 94 -2.99 -3.19 0.70
C VAL A 94 -3.22 -4.69 0.81
N ASN A 95 -3.23 -5.39 -0.32
CA ASN A 95 -3.49 -6.82 -0.39
C ASN A 95 -2.41 -7.56 -1.20
N ASN A 96 -2.61 -8.88 -1.38
CA ASN A 96 -1.66 -9.76 -2.09
C ASN A 96 -1.50 -9.41 -3.58
N CYS A 97 -2.33 -8.53 -4.16
CA CYS A 97 -2.12 -8.04 -5.53
C CYS A 97 -0.86 -7.19 -5.65
N LEU A 98 -0.34 -6.63 -4.54
CA LEU A 98 0.95 -5.94 -4.50
C LEU A 98 2.08 -6.85 -5.01
N ASP A 99 2.02 -8.15 -4.69
CA ASP A 99 3.02 -9.15 -5.07
C ASP A 99 3.10 -9.33 -6.59
N VAL A 100 1.96 -9.24 -7.27
CA VAL A 100 1.89 -9.27 -8.73
C VAL A 100 2.58 -8.04 -9.32
N GLY A 101 2.35 -6.86 -8.74
CA GLY A 101 3.01 -5.63 -9.15
C GLY A 101 4.53 -5.67 -9.00
N ILE A 102 4.99 -6.12 -7.84
CA ILE A 102 6.42 -6.26 -7.53
C ILE A 102 7.08 -7.22 -8.53
N ARG A 103 6.47 -8.38 -8.77
CA ARG A 103 6.94 -9.34 -9.80
C ARG A 103 7.00 -8.73 -11.20
N ASN A 104 5.97 -7.98 -11.59
CA ASN A 104 5.95 -7.31 -12.88
C ASN A 104 7.00 -6.20 -12.99
N PHE A 105 7.39 -5.58 -11.87
CA PHE A 105 8.44 -4.57 -11.81
C PHE A 105 9.85 -5.19 -11.87
N LEU A 106 10.12 -6.20 -11.05
CA LEU A 106 11.43 -6.86 -10.96
C LEU A 106 11.70 -7.81 -12.13
N GLY A 107 10.64 -8.30 -12.78
CA GLY A 107 10.69 -9.26 -13.88
C GLY A 107 10.82 -10.71 -13.41
N TYR A 108 10.27 -11.65 -14.19
CA TYR A 108 10.10 -13.08 -13.84
C TYR A 108 11.36 -13.87 -13.43
N LYS A 109 12.56 -13.28 -13.51
CA LYS A 109 13.84 -13.94 -13.18
C LYS A 109 14.35 -13.61 -11.77
N THR A 110 13.67 -12.75 -11.03
CA THR A 110 14.08 -12.39 -9.68
C THR A 110 13.57 -13.40 -8.66
N GLY A 111 14.42 -13.77 -7.69
CA GLY A 111 14.09 -14.76 -6.68
C GLY A 111 13.15 -14.22 -5.59
N CYS A 112 12.40 -15.13 -4.95
CA CYS A 112 11.41 -14.81 -3.92
C CYS A 112 11.95 -13.92 -2.78
N ALA A 113 13.23 -14.05 -2.43
CA ALA A 113 13.86 -13.21 -1.41
C ALA A 113 13.80 -11.71 -1.77
N LEU A 114 14.10 -11.36 -3.02
CA LEU A 114 14.10 -9.97 -3.47
C LEU A 114 12.70 -9.37 -3.47
N GLU A 115 11.72 -10.16 -3.92
CA GLU A 115 10.30 -9.76 -3.91
C GLU A 115 9.85 -9.45 -2.48
N ASN A 116 10.20 -10.30 -1.51
CA ASN A 116 9.86 -10.13 -0.11
C ASN A 116 10.49 -8.87 0.49
N ILE A 117 11.73 -8.54 0.13
CA ILE A 117 12.43 -7.35 0.63
C ILE A 117 11.80 -6.06 0.09
N VAL A 118 11.48 -6.02 -1.21
CA VAL A 118 10.73 -4.91 -1.81
C VAL A 118 9.37 -4.77 -1.14
N LYS A 119 8.66 -5.89 -0.96
CA LYS A 119 7.36 -5.92 -0.29
C LYS A 119 7.47 -5.36 1.13
N CYS A 120 8.41 -5.83 1.96
CA CYS A 120 8.65 -5.31 3.30
C CYS A 120 8.83 -3.79 3.30
N SER A 121 9.68 -3.28 2.41
CA SER A 121 9.99 -1.85 2.31
C SER A 121 8.74 -1.03 1.95
N LEU A 122 7.93 -1.52 1.02
CA LEU A 122 6.67 -0.89 0.64
C LEU A 122 5.63 -0.94 1.77
N ILE A 123 5.52 -2.05 2.49
CA ILE A 123 4.59 -2.17 3.63
C ILE A 123 4.95 -1.19 4.75
N VAL A 124 6.22 -1.12 5.13
CA VAL A 124 6.70 -0.15 6.14
C VAL A 124 6.38 1.28 5.69
N MET A 125 6.62 1.58 4.43
CA MET A 125 6.27 2.88 3.84
C MET A 125 4.77 3.16 3.90
N PHE A 126 3.90 2.19 3.59
CA PHE A 126 2.45 2.38 3.69
C PHE A 126 2.00 2.61 5.14
N LEU A 127 2.58 1.89 6.09
CA LEU A 127 2.30 2.06 7.52
C LEU A 127 2.66 3.45 8.03
N ARG A 128 3.78 4.00 7.53
CA ARG A 128 4.27 5.34 7.88
C ARG A 128 3.50 6.47 7.19
N THR A 129 3.20 6.31 5.89
CA THR A 129 2.71 7.43 5.05
C THR A 129 1.20 7.45 4.88
N SER A 130 0.52 6.30 5.00
CA SER A 130 -0.92 6.28 4.76
C SER A 130 -1.70 6.84 5.93
N LYS A 131 -2.61 7.76 5.61
CA LYS A 131 -3.55 8.36 6.57
C LYS A 131 -4.93 7.70 6.51
N LYS A 132 -5.14 6.78 5.57
CA LYS A 132 -6.43 6.17 5.27
C LYS A 132 -6.37 4.65 5.14
N LEU A 133 -5.21 4.04 5.37
CA LEU A 133 -5.03 2.59 5.29
C LEU A 133 -5.84 1.91 6.38
N ARG A 134 -6.92 1.23 5.99
CA ARG A 134 -7.83 0.51 6.89
C ARG A 134 -7.61 -1.00 6.84
N HIS A 135 -7.24 -1.52 5.67
CA HIS A 135 -7.10 -2.95 5.42
C HIS A 135 -5.67 -3.30 5.01
N LEU A 136 -5.07 -4.27 5.69
CA LEU A 136 -3.71 -4.72 5.40
C LEU A 136 -3.66 -6.25 5.37
N SER A 137 -3.19 -6.83 4.27
CA SER A 137 -2.90 -8.27 4.15
C SER A 137 -1.40 -8.50 4.08
N LEU A 138 -0.87 -9.31 4.99
CA LEU A 138 0.54 -9.72 5.00
C LEU A 138 0.69 -11.24 4.96
N ASN A 139 1.83 -11.68 4.45
CA ASN A 139 2.28 -13.06 4.53
C ASN A 139 3.24 -13.17 5.72
N GLU A 140 3.26 -14.32 6.40
CA GLU A 140 4.27 -14.68 7.40
C GLU A 140 5.71 -14.31 6.99
N VAL A 141 6.12 -14.61 5.75
CA VAL A 141 7.51 -14.50 5.33
C VAL A 141 8.07 -13.07 5.44
N ILE A 142 7.20 -12.06 5.33
CA ILE A 142 7.59 -10.65 5.45
C ILE A 142 7.43 -10.10 6.87
N CYS A 143 6.72 -10.81 7.76
CA CYS A 143 6.45 -10.36 9.12
C CYS A 143 7.72 -10.44 9.97
N ASN A 144 8.36 -9.28 10.16
CA ASN A 144 9.54 -9.11 10.98
C ASN A 144 9.35 -8.00 12.01
N GLN A 145 10.36 -7.81 12.86
CA GLN A 145 10.32 -6.81 13.93
C GLN A 145 10.04 -5.39 13.42
N LEU A 146 10.57 -5.00 12.25
CA LEU A 146 10.36 -3.68 11.67
C LEU A 146 8.89 -3.44 11.30
N ILE A 147 8.24 -4.44 10.68
CA ILE A 147 6.81 -4.37 10.38
C ILE A 147 5.99 -4.28 11.67
N PHE A 148 6.32 -5.07 12.69
CA PHE A 148 5.59 -5.05 13.95
C PHE A 148 5.71 -3.71 14.69
N VAL A 149 6.89 -3.07 14.69
CA VAL A 149 7.08 -1.72 15.22
C VAL A 149 6.22 -0.72 14.44
N SER A 150 6.31 -0.76 13.11
CA SER A 150 5.54 0.13 12.22
C SER A 150 4.02 -0.05 12.39
N LEU A 151 3.55 -1.27 12.66
CA LEU A 151 2.14 -1.56 12.96
C LEU A 151 1.70 -0.99 14.30
N CYS A 152 2.58 -0.97 15.31
CA CYS A 152 2.27 -0.37 16.61
C CYS A 152 2.16 1.16 16.51
N GLU A 153 2.92 1.79 15.61
CA GLU A 153 2.93 3.24 15.40
C GLU A 153 1.79 3.71 14.48
N ASN A 154 1.26 2.82 13.63
CA ASN A 154 0.14 3.15 12.75
C ASN A 154 -1.18 3.24 13.53
N ALA A 155 -1.93 4.32 13.32
CA ALA A 155 -3.22 4.56 13.98
C ALA A 155 -4.42 4.57 13.01
N THR A 156 -4.29 3.95 11.83
CA THR A 156 -5.34 3.98 10.79
C THR A 156 -5.90 2.60 10.46
N ILE A 157 -5.11 1.55 10.64
CA ILE A 157 -5.51 0.18 10.31
C ILE A 157 -6.60 -0.29 11.26
N THR A 158 -7.69 -0.79 10.68
CA THR A 158 -8.82 -1.36 11.41
C THR A 158 -8.98 -2.85 11.17
N SER A 159 -8.42 -3.37 10.09
CA SER A 159 -8.51 -4.77 9.71
C SER A 159 -7.18 -5.27 9.15
N MET A 160 -6.70 -6.38 9.71
CA MET A 160 -5.47 -7.02 9.30
C MET A 160 -5.73 -8.49 8.98
N ARG A 161 -5.18 -8.97 7.86
CA ARG A 161 -5.19 -10.38 7.49
C ARG A 161 -3.76 -10.91 7.41
N LEU A 162 -3.54 -12.06 8.02
CA LEU A 162 -2.33 -12.85 7.87
C LEU A 162 -2.65 -14.16 7.17
N HIS A 163 -1.88 -14.50 6.14
CA HIS A 163 -2.03 -15.75 5.38
C HIS A 163 -0.69 -16.48 5.30
N ASN A 164 -0.77 -17.78 4.98
CA ASN A 164 0.34 -18.72 4.90
C ASN A 164 1.08 -18.86 6.25
N ILE A 165 0.30 -18.96 7.32
CA ILE A 165 0.82 -19.09 8.69
C ILE A 165 1.21 -20.55 8.94
N SER A 166 2.51 -20.81 9.02
CA SER A 166 3.12 -22.06 9.46
C SER A 166 2.98 -22.26 10.96
N ASP A 167 3.03 -23.52 11.41
CA ASP A 167 2.93 -23.84 12.84
C ASP A 167 4.11 -23.31 13.67
N ASP A 168 5.33 -23.24 13.10
CA ASP A 168 6.48 -22.64 13.80
C ASP A 168 6.27 -21.13 14.02
N PHE A 169 5.75 -20.43 13.01
CA PHE A 169 5.52 -19.01 13.10
C PHE A 169 4.38 -18.64 14.04
N LYS A 170 3.34 -19.47 14.18
CA LYS A 170 2.27 -19.21 15.17
C LYS A 170 2.85 -18.89 16.54
N SER A 171 3.78 -19.70 17.03
CA SER A 171 4.33 -19.53 18.39
C SER A 171 5.02 -18.17 18.60
N LYS A 172 5.81 -17.71 17.64
CA LYS A 172 6.55 -16.42 17.72
C LYS A 172 5.69 -15.22 17.33
N ALA A 173 4.80 -15.40 16.35
CA ALA A 173 3.94 -14.36 15.82
C ALA A 173 2.80 -14.02 16.77
N ILE A 174 2.29 -14.98 17.53
CA ILE A 174 1.23 -14.74 18.53
C ILE A 174 1.71 -13.69 19.54
N ASP A 175 2.92 -13.78 20.08
CA ASP A 175 3.45 -12.79 21.02
C ASP A 175 3.56 -11.39 20.41
N ALA A 176 4.00 -11.30 19.15
CA ALA A 176 4.09 -10.04 18.42
C ALA A 176 2.70 -9.46 18.11
N LEU A 177 1.75 -10.31 17.71
CA LEU A 177 0.37 -9.92 17.42
C LEU A 177 -0.37 -9.49 18.68
N VAL A 178 -0.16 -10.16 19.81
CA VAL A 178 -0.69 -9.75 21.11
C VAL A 178 -0.15 -8.37 21.49
N LYS A 179 1.14 -8.09 21.28
CA LYS A 179 1.70 -6.75 21.50
C LYS A 179 1.08 -5.70 20.58
N ILE A 180 0.81 -6.04 19.32
CA ILE A 180 0.12 -5.13 18.39
C ILE A 180 -1.30 -4.86 18.86
N LEU A 181 -2.07 -5.89 19.20
CA LEU A 181 -3.44 -5.74 19.71
C LEU A 181 -3.47 -4.92 21.02
N TYR A 182 -2.45 -5.06 21.86
CA TYR A 182 -2.34 -4.29 23.10
C TYR A 182 -1.99 -2.82 22.87
N LYS A 183 -1.13 -2.50 21.89
CA LYS A 183 -0.65 -1.14 21.63
C LYS A 183 -1.47 -0.38 20.59
N ASN A 184 -2.04 -1.07 19.62
CA ASN A 184 -2.79 -0.51 18.51
C ASN A 184 -4.29 -0.63 18.79
N PHE A 185 -4.87 0.44 19.33
CA PHE A 185 -6.29 0.50 19.69
C PHE A 185 -7.24 0.60 18.47
N THR A 186 -6.73 0.79 17.26
CA THR A 186 -7.58 0.95 16.07
C THR A 186 -7.90 -0.36 15.37
N LEU A 187 -7.12 -1.41 15.62
CA LEU A 187 -7.32 -2.73 15.01
C LEU A 187 -8.55 -3.42 15.63
N THR A 188 -9.66 -3.48 14.89
CA THR A 188 -10.92 -4.10 15.32
C THR A 188 -11.13 -5.51 14.76
N SER A 189 -10.33 -5.91 13.77
CA SER A 189 -10.46 -7.20 13.09
C SER A 189 -9.07 -7.76 12.75
N LEU A 190 -8.81 -8.99 13.18
CA LEU A 190 -7.62 -9.76 12.85
C LEU A 190 -8.07 -11.12 12.31
N ASP A 191 -7.66 -11.43 11.08
CA ASP A 191 -7.97 -12.68 10.38
C ASP A 191 -6.68 -13.47 10.18
N LEU A 192 -6.64 -14.69 10.73
CA LEU A 192 -5.48 -15.58 10.68
C LEU A 192 -5.85 -16.82 9.85
N HIS A 193 -5.37 -16.85 8.61
CA HIS A 193 -5.60 -18.00 7.73
C HIS A 193 -4.40 -18.95 7.80
N VAL A 194 -4.67 -20.15 8.33
CA VAL A 194 -3.74 -21.28 8.37
C VAL A 194 -3.98 -22.11 7.11
N GLU A 195 -2.93 -22.48 6.38
CA GLU A 195 -3.01 -23.48 5.31
C GLU A 195 -2.84 -24.89 5.88
#